data_AF-A0A946CUY8-F1
#
_entry.id   AF-A0A946CUY8-F1
#
_cell.length_a   1.000
_cell.length_b   1.000
_cell.length_c   1.000
_cell.angle_alpha   90.00
_cell.angle_beta   90.00
_cell.angle_gamma   90.00
#
_symmetry.space_group_name_H-M   'P 1'
#
loop_
_entity.id
_entity.type
_entity.pdbx_description
1 polymer ?
#
loop_
_entity_poly.entity_id
_entity_poly.type
_entity_poly.pdbx_seq_one_letter_code
_entity_poly.pdbx_strand_id
1 'polypeptide(L)'
;MDKDWILGAAATLDEVRPLLSGTQAASFEVLLPDGSAFSFDADALKSPAILVFYRGGWCPFCNRQLAGFRTIDDDLVEMGYDLYFLLPAPSVFIMDVEGMIQFQYTNPNYRIRLDHEVLLAAARVAL
;
A
#
# COMPACT_ATOMS: atom_id res chain seq x y z
N MET A 1 21.03 -15.62 -16.13
CA MET A 1 21.13 -15.07 -14.77
C MET A 1 19.73 -14.59 -14.44
N ASP A 2 18.94 -15.50 -13.87
CA ASP A 2 17.49 -15.31 -13.72
C ASP A 2 17.17 -14.24 -12.67
N LYS A 3 16.16 -13.43 -12.99
CA LYS A 3 15.70 -12.27 -12.21
C LYS A 3 14.47 -12.67 -11.36
N ASP A 4 14.63 -13.72 -10.56
CA ASP A 4 13.55 -14.31 -9.75
C ASP A 4 13.27 -13.57 -8.43
N TRP A 5 13.89 -12.42 -8.19
CA TRP A 5 13.83 -11.72 -6.89
C TRP A 5 12.63 -10.77 -6.72
N ILE A 6 11.66 -10.74 -7.64
CA ILE A 6 10.43 -9.95 -7.45
C ILE A 6 9.51 -10.71 -6.47
N LEU A 7 9.76 -10.52 -5.18
CA LEU A 7 8.91 -11.03 -4.10
C LEU A 7 7.88 -9.97 -3.68
N GLY A 8 6.61 -10.37 -3.70
CA GLY A 8 5.42 -9.52 -3.52
C GLY A 8 4.24 -9.96 -4.38
N ALA A 9 4.50 -10.74 -5.43
CA ALA A 9 3.51 -11.67 -5.97
C ALA A 9 3.58 -12.95 -5.13
N ALA A 10 2.43 -13.53 -4.79
CA ALA A 10 2.35 -14.84 -4.15
C ALA A 10 3.24 -15.84 -4.90
N ALA A 11 4.00 -16.67 -4.17
CA ALA A 11 4.96 -17.58 -4.80
C ALA A 11 4.25 -18.66 -5.64
N THR A 12 2.97 -18.91 -5.33
CA THR A 12 2.04 -19.69 -6.13
C THR A 12 0.66 -19.01 -6.17
N LEU A 13 -0.16 -19.32 -7.17
CA LEU A 13 -1.53 -18.80 -7.26
C LEU A 13 -2.38 -19.13 -6.01
N ASP A 14 -2.08 -20.26 -5.35
CA ASP A 14 -2.82 -20.75 -4.19
C ASP A 14 -2.49 -19.99 -2.88
N GLU A 15 -1.36 -19.28 -2.85
CA GLU A 15 -0.96 -18.40 -1.75
C GLU A 15 -1.58 -16.99 -1.85
N VAL A 16 -2.10 -16.63 -3.04
CA VAL A 16 -2.92 -15.43 -3.16
C VAL A 16 -4.17 -15.67 -2.33
N ARG A 17 -4.30 -14.96 -1.21
CA ARG A 17 -5.56 -14.83 -0.49
C ARG A 17 -6.26 -13.59 -1.01
N PRO A 18 -7.10 -13.69 -2.06
CA PRO A 18 -7.85 -12.55 -2.52
C PRO A 18 -8.76 -12.04 -1.39
N LEU A 19 -8.93 -10.72 -1.32
CA LEU A 19 -10.02 -10.15 -0.54
C LEU A 19 -11.32 -10.53 -1.25
N LEU A 20 -12.03 -11.49 -0.68
CA LEU A 20 -13.29 -12.00 -1.24
C LEU A 20 -14.47 -11.32 -0.55
N SER A 21 -15.55 -11.17 -1.29
CA SER A 21 -16.83 -10.75 -0.70
C SER A 21 -17.20 -11.71 0.43
N GLY A 22 -17.51 -11.15 1.61
CA GLY A 22 -17.85 -11.93 2.81
C GLY A 22 -16.66 -12.33 3.68
N THR A 23 -15.41 -12.01 3.30
CA THR A 23 -14.26 -12.14 4.22
C THR A 23 -14.10 -10.89 5.07
N GLN A 24 -13.64 -11.06 6.31
CA GLN A 24 -13.31 -9.95 7.20
C GLN A 24 -12.16 -9.13 6.61
N ALA A 25 -12.32 -7.80 6.56
CA ALA A 25 -11.25 -6.90 6.14
C ALA A 25 -10.12 -6.87 7.18
N ALA A 26 -8.88 -6.71 6.74
CA ALA A 26 -7.74 -6.56 7.64
C ALA A 26 -7.56 -5.11 8.06
N SER A 27 -7.20 -4.88 9.33
CA SER A 27 -6.69 -3.60 9.81
C SER A 27 -5.28 -3.35 9.27
N PHE A 28 -4.94 -2.08 9.02
CA PHE A 28 -3.64 -1.71 8.46
C PHE A 28 -3.23 -0.29 8.88
N GLU A 29 -1.94 -0.01 8.77
CA GLU A 29 -1.40 1.33 8.90
C GLU A 29 -0.85 1.82 7.56
N VAL A 30 -1.10 3.10 7.26
CA VAL A 30 -0.51 3.79 6.10
C VAL A 30 0.14 5.09 6.54
N LEU A 31 1.14 5.51 5.75
CA LEU A 31 1.73 6.83 5.91
C LEU A 31 0.96 7.84 5.06
N LEU A 32 0.57 8.94 5.69
CA LEU A 32 0.03 10.11 5.02
C LEU A 32 1.13 10.87 4.26
N PRO A 33 0.78 11.78 3.33
CA PRO A 33 1.76 12.53 2.56
C PRO A 33 2.74 13.36 3.40
N ASP A 34 2.35 13.75 4.62
CA ASP A 34 3.19 14.47 5.57
C ASP A 34 4.10 13.55 6.42
N GLY A 35 4.02 12.23 6.22
CA GLY A 35 4.78 11.22 6.95
C GLY A 35 4.13 10.76 8.25
N SER A 36 2.99 11.31 8.65
CA SER A 36 2.24 10.83 9.81
C SER A 36 1.58 9.47 9.54
N ALA A 37 1.40 8.65 10.57
CA ALA A 37 0.73 7.35 10.45
C ALA A 37 -0.79 7.52 10.60
N PHE A 38 -1.55 6.85 9.73
CA PHE A 38 -2.99 6.66 9.83
C PHE A 38 -3.28 5.16 10.00
N SER A 39 -4.04 4.81 11.04
CA SER A 39 -4.47 3.44 11.30
C SER A 39 -5.92 3.25 10.86
N PHE A 40 -6.14 2.29 9.97
CA PHE A 40 -7.46 1.78 9.62
C PHE A 40 -7.75 0.55 10.47
N ASP A 41 -8.80 0.63 11.29
CA ASP A 41 -9.26 -0.49 12.12
C ASP A 41 -10.57 -1.07 11.55
N ALA A 42 -10.45 -2.24 10.91
CA ALA A 42 -11.57 -2.94 10.30
C ALA A 42 -12.60 -3.44 11.32
N ASP A 43 -12.20 -3.65 12.57
CA ASP A 43 -13.05 -4.20 13.63
C ASP A 43 -13.81 -3.10 14.39
N ALA A 44 -13.50 -1.82 14.14
CA ALA A 44 -14.04 -0.66 14.85
C ALA A 44 -14.69 0.39 13.93
N LEU A 45 -15.12 0.00 12.72
CA LEU A 45 -15.75 0.90 11.76
C LEU A 45 -17.10 1.43 12.27
N LYS A 46 -17.30 2.75 12.18
CA LYS A 46 -18.55 3.44 12.56
C LYS A 46 -19.52 3.63 11.39
N SER A 47 -19.00 3.57 10.17
CA SER A 47 -19.69 3.75 8.90
C SER A 47 -19.12 2.73 7.89
N PRO A 48 -19.90 2.32 6.87
CA PRO A 48 -19.37 1.50 5.80
C PRO A 48 -18.26 2.25 5.05
N ALA A 49 -17.17 1.55 4.71
CA ALA A 49 -16.00 2.16 4.08
C ALA A 49 -15.83 1.67 2.62
N ILE A 50 -15.46 2.60 1.72
CA ILE A 50 -15.01 2.28 0.37
C ILE A 50 -13.51 2.54 0.30
N LEU A 51 -12.74 1.48 0.06
CA LEU A 51 -11.29 1.54 -0.10
C LEU A 51 -10.93 1.39 -1.58
N VAL A 52 -10.23 2.38 -2.12
CA VAL A 52 -9.79 2.40 -3.52
C VAL A 52 -8.26 2.46 -3.55
N PHE A 53 -7.63 1.35 -3.94
CA PHE A 53 -6.19 1.31 -4.19
C PHE A 53 -5.88 1.75 -5.62
N TYR A 54 -4.92 2.66 -5.78
CA TYR A 54 -4.51 3.13 -7.11
C TYR A 54 -2.98 3.30 -7.21
N ARG A 55 -2.44 3.30 -8.43
CA ARG A 55 -0.98 3.25 -8.66
C ARG A 55 -0.27 4.60 -8.58
N GLY A 56 -1.03 5.70 -8.57
CA GLY A 56 -0.52 7.07 -8.64
C GLY A 56 -0.94 7.82 -9.91
N GLY A 57 -0.78 9.15 -9.87
CA GLY A 57 -1.29 10.08 -10.88
C GLY A 57 -0.69 9.97 -12.29
N TRP A 58 0.27 9.09 -12.51
CA TRP A 58 0.86 8.76 -13.81
C TRP A 58 0.09 7.65 -14.54
N CYS A 59 -0.75 6.89 -13.84
CA CYS A 59 -1.50 5.79 -14.42
C CYS A 59 -2.80 6.32 -15.08
N PRO A 60 -2.93 6.27 -16.42
CA PRO A 60 -4.08 6.86 -17.11
C PRO A 60 -5.40 6.15 -16.79
N PHE A 61 -5.36 4.86 -16.46
CA PHE A 61 -6.54 4.08 -16.07
C PHE A 61 -7.02 4.44 -14.66
N CYS A 62 -6.08 4.56 -13.71
CA CYS A 62 -6.41 5.01 -12.36
C CYS A 62 -7.00 6.43 -12.38
N ASN A 63 -6.39 7.35 -13.14
CA ASN A 63 -6.90 8.71 -13.25
C ASN A 63 -8.32 8.77 -13.84
N ARG A 64 -8.62 7.92 -14.82
CA ARG A 64 -9.97 7.81 -15.38
C ARG A 64 -10.99 7.34 -14.34
N GLN A 65 -10.64 6.30 -13.57
CA GLN A 65 -11.50 5.81 -12.49
C GLN A 65 -11.72 6.88 -11.41
N LEU A 66 -10.65 7.54 -10.96
CA LEU A 66 -10.73 8.62 -9.96
C LEU A 66 -11.54 9.82 -10.47
N ALA A 67 -11.45 10.16 -11.76
CA ALA A 67 -12.28 11.19 -12.36
C ALA A 67 -13.78 10.85 -12.31
N GLY A 68 -14.13 9.57 -12.48
CA GLY A 68 -15.51 9.11 -12.28
C GLY A 68 -15.96 9.13 -10.82
N PHE A 69 -15.09 8.77 -9.87
CA PHE A 69 -15.42 8.89 -8.44
C PHE A 69 -15.74 10.33 -8.03
N ARG A 70 -15.02 11.32 -8.56
CA ARG A 70 -15.28 12.75 -8.31
C ARG A 70 -16.64 13.25 -8.80
N THR A 71 -17.37 12.47 -9.59
CA THR A 71 -18.73 12.85 -10.02
C THR A 71 -19.80 12.25 -9.12
N ILE A 72 -19.44 11.39 -8.17
CA ILE A 72 -20.36 10.65 -7.31
C ILE A 72 -19.93 10.66 -5.83
N ASP A 73 -18.86 11.36 -5.47
CA ASP A 73 -18.30 11.33 -4.11
C ASP A 73 -19.23 11.97 -3.09
N ASP A 74 -19.85 13.10 -3.44
CA ASP A 74 -20.89 13.73 -2.61
C ASP A 74 -22.06 12.77 -2.33
N ASP A 75 -22.56 12.08 -3.37
CA ASP A 75 -23.65 11.10 -3.23
C ASP A 75 -23.25 9.95 -2.30
N LEU A 76 -22.04 9.42 -2.42
CA LEU A 76 -21.54 8.34 -1.57
C LEU A 76 -21.38 8.78 -0.11
N VAL A 77 -20.94 10.02 0.13
CA VAL A 77 -20.87 10.58 1.49
C VAL A 77 -22.26 10.82 2.06
N GLU A 78 -23.22 11.30 1.26
CA GLU A 78 -24.62 11.46 1.69
C GLU A 78 -25.28 10.11 2.03
N MET A 79 -24.89 9.04 1.32
CA MET A 79 -25.26 7.66 1.65
C MET A 79 -24.59 7.12 2.93
N GLY A 80 -23.64 7.86 3.52
CA GLY A 80 -22.96 7.52 4.76
C GLY A 80 -21.70 6.68 4.61
N TYR A 81 -21.10 6.64 3.42
CA TYR A 81 -19.82 5.95 3.20
C TYR A 81 -18.61 6.82 3.56
N ASP A 82 -17.64 6.22 4.24
CA ASP A 82 -16.30 6.79 4.34
C ASP A 82 -15.48 6.40 3.11
N LEU A 83 -14.86 7.37 2.45
CA LEU A 83 -14.05 7.15 1.24
C LEU A 83 -12.55 7.21 1.55
N TYR A 84 -11.82 6.15 1.23
CA TYR A 84 -10.37 6.05 1.42
C TYR A 84 -9.66 5.75 0.09
N PHE A 85 -8.82 6.68 -0.39
CA PHE A 85 -8.02 6.50 -1.59
C PHE A 85 -6.56 6.25 -1.23
N LEU A 86 -6.11 5.01 -1.44
CA LEU A 86 -4.84 4.51 -0.93
C LEU A 86 -3.82 4.32 -2.05
N LEU A 87 -2.62 4.84 -1.85
CA LEU A 87 -1.45 4.51 -2.66
C LEU A 87 -0.69 3.37 -2.00
N PRO A 88 -0.34 2.30 -2.72
CA PRO A 88 0.67 1.37 -2.27
C PRO A 88 2.00 2.14 -2.13
N ALA A 89 2.44 2.37 -0.90
CA ALA A 89 3.72 3.02 -0.66
C ALA A 89 4.84 2.07 -1.11
N PRO A 90 5.75 2.49 -1.99
CA PRO A 90 6.94 1.70 -2.27
C PRO A 90 7.81 1.64 -1.02
N SER A 91 8.18 0.42 -0.65
CA SER A 91 8.99 0.17 0.53
C SER A 91 10.13 -0.80 0.23
N VAL A 92 11.22 -0.66 0.96
CA VAL A 92 12.38 -1.56 0.96
C VAL A 92 12.71 -1.87 2.40
N PHE A 93 12.86 -3.15 2.71
CA PHE A 93 13.23 -3.64 4.04
C PHE A 93 14.48 -4.51 3.92
N ILE A 94 15.37 -4.42 4.91
CA ILE A 94 16.45 -5.38 5.13
C ILE A 94 16.16 -6.04 6.46
N MET A 95 16.23 -7.35 6.51
CA MET A 95 15.94 -8.16 7.68
C MET A 95 17.08 -9.16 7.90
N ASP A 96 17.36 -9.48 9.17
CA ASP A 96 18.33 -10.51 9.52
C ASP A 96 17.75 -11.93 9.39
N VAL A 97 18.55 -12.93 9.75
CA VAL A 97 18.18 -14.35 9.65
C VAL A 97 17.08 -14.78 10.65
N GLU A 98 16.83 -13.97 11.68
CA GLU A 98 15.76 -14.19 12.65
C GLU A 98 14.46 -13.48 12.22
N GLY A 99 14.50 -12.73 11.12
CA GLY A 99 13.37 -12.00 10.56
C GLY A 99 13.17 -10.61 11.17
N MET A 100 14.14 -10.09 11.92
CA MET A 100 14.07 -8.74 12.51
C MET A 100 14.47 -7.70 11.47
N ILE A 101 13.69 -6.60 11.38
CA ILE A 101 13.94 -5.51 10.42
C ILE A 101 15.15 -4.69 10.89
N GLN A 102 16.22 -4.72 10.10
CA GLN A 102 17.48 -4.00 10.31
C GLN A 102 17.54 -2.67 9.53
N PHE A 103 16.74 -2.54 8.47
CA PHE A 103 16.58 -1.30 7.73
C PHE A 103 15.19 -1.22 7.10
N GLN A 104 14.63 -0.01 7.07
CA GLN A 104 13.35 0.31 6.45
C GLN A 104 13.49 1.60 5.67
N TYR A 105 12.98 1.59 4.43
CA TYR A 105 12.70 2.79 3.67
C TYR A 105 11.30 2.69 3.08
N THR A 106 10.48 3.70 3.32
CA THR A 106 9.16 3.84 2.69
C THR A 106 9.00 5.29 2.26
N ASN A 107 8.46 5.54 1.07
CA ASN A 107 8.14 6.91 0.65
C ASN A 107 6.72 7.00 0.09
N PRO A 108 5.84 7.85 0.66
CA PRO A 108 4.47 8.01 0.15
C PRO A 108 4.45 8.59 -1.27
N ASN A 109 5.48 9.33 -1.67
CA ASN A 109 5.66 9.77 -3.06
C ASN A 109 6.33 8.66 -3.88
N TYR A 110 5.52 7.92 -4.65
CA TYR A 110 5.97 6.78 -5.47
C TYR A 110 7.06 7.12 -6.50
N ARG A 111 7.29 8.40 -6.81
CA ARG A 111 8.36 8.86 -7.71
C ARG A 111 9.73 8.90 -7.03
N ILE A 112 9.76 8.96 -5.70
CA ILE A 112 10.98 8.97 -4.91
C ILE A 112 11.26 7.53 -4.48
N ARG A 113 12.27 6.92 -5.09
CA ARG A 113 12.71 5.55 -4.77
C ARG A 113 13.99 5.60 -3.97
N LEU A 114 14.21 4.57 -3.15
CA LEU A 114 15.50 4.38 -2.48
C LEU A 114 16.58 4.31 -3.56
N ASP A 115 17.60 5.14 -3.42
CA ASP A 115 18.76 5.07 -4.29
C ASP A 115 19.51 3.74 -4.04
N HIS A 116 20.00 3.13 -5.11
CA HIS A 116 20.65 1.82 -5.05
C HIS A 116 21.94 1.83 -4.25
N GLU A 117 22.69 2.94 -4.21
CA GLU A 117 23.89 3.07 -3.39
C GLU A 117 23.54 3.17 -1.90
N VAL A 118 22.43 3.84 -1.56
CA VAL A 118 21.92 3.89 -0.18
C VAL A 118 21.49 2.50 0.27
N LEU A 119 20.81 1.75 -0.60
CA LEU A 119 20.45 0.35 -0.31
C LEU A 119 21.70 -0.52 -0.11
N LEU A 120 22.70 -0.39 -0.98
CA LEU A 120 23.95 -1.15 -0.88
C LEU A 120 24.71 -0.80 0.41
N ALA A 121 24.76 0.48 0.78
CA ALA A 121 25.36 0.92 2.03
C ALA A 121 24.60 0.34 3.23
N ALA A 122 23.27 0.47 3.27
CA ALA A 122 22.43 -0.08 4.33
C ALA A 122 22.60 -1.61 4.48
N ALA A 123 22.69 -2.33 3.37
CA ALA A 123 22.91 -3.78 3.38
C ALA A 123 24.28 -4.18 3.95
N ARG A 124 25.33 -3.38 3.75
CA ARG A 124 26.67 -3.67 4.28
C ARG A 124 26.75 -3.55 5.80
N VAL A 125 25.93 -2.68 6.41
CA VAL A 125 25.87 -2.49 7.87
C VAL A 125 24.78 -3.30 8.57
N ALA A 126 23.83 -3.87 7.82
CA ALA A 126 22.77 -4.72 8.35
C ALA A 126 23.19 -6.20 8.54
N LEU A 127 24.44 -6.54 8.20
CA LEU A 127 25.06 -7.86 8.39
C LEU A 127 25.77 -7.98 9.74
#